data_AF-A0A1G4H7S7-F1
#
_entry.id   AF-A0A1G4H7S7-F1
#
_cell.length_a   1.000
_cell.length_b   1.000
_cell.length_c   1.000
_cell.angle_alpha   90.00
_cell.angle_beta   90.00
_cell.angle_gamma   90.00
#
_symmetry.space_group_name_H-M   'P 1'
#
loop_
_entity.id
_entity.type
_entity.pdbx_description
1 polymer ?
#
loop_
_entity_poly.entity_id
_entity_poly.type
_entity_poly.pdbx_seq_one_letter_code
_entity_poly.pdbx_strand_id
1 'polypeptide(L)'
;MDTLTRAEWDRLSKDSHLNKNYEEFDNNVSDSSKINKVCDSLSITNTKITKELCNKVATNLQYVYNIKEEGKKKSTCLLYKYWTYDQMWKFLGNNKDPNHVKSVITDFLNIREKVSKKNNNYSCQYYFHRNNFQDLKEGLEKKFLHDYFKNFESIRTNIHSRDKYDLYNKYITYIKSLYDEHAEYCTDFLDYIENYCDEYYEQDSKDYDPNVLLTTLKKYKGQTSDISD
;
A
#
# COMPACT_ATOMS: atom_id res chain seq x y z
N MET A 1 -11.79 9.59 13.15
CA MET A 1 -12.41 9.36 11.83
C MET A 1 -12.39 7.86 11.59
N ASP A 2 -13.49 7.28 11.09
CA ASP A 2 -13.57 5.82 10.95
C ASP A 2 -12.67 5.32 9.81
N THR A 3 -11.64 4.56 10.18
CA THR A 3 -10.74 3.89 9.22
C THR A 3 -11.50 2.84 8.41
N LEU A 4 -11.13 2.65 7.14
CA LEU A 4 -11.64 1.53 6.35
C LEU A 4 -11.31 0.19 7.03
N THR A 5 -12.31 -0.70 7.10
CA THR A 5 -12.09 -2.07 7.53
C THR A 5 -11.34 -2.85 6.45
N ARG A 6 -10.73 -3.98 6.83
CA ARG A 6 -10.05 -4.86 5.87
C ARG A 6 -10.98 -5.31 4.73
N ALA A 7 -12.22 -5.70 5.07
CA ALA A 7 -13.19 -6.17 4.09
C ALA A 7 -13.59 -5.06 3.11
N GLU A 8 -13.74 -3.82 3.58
CA GLU A 8 -14.01 -2.67 2.71
C GLU A 8 -12.84 -2.38 1.79
N TRP A 9 -11.62 -2.49 2.32
CA TRP A 9 -10.41 -2.35 1.51
C TRP A 9 -10.31 -3.44 0.43
N ASP A 10 -10.52 -4.71 0.79
CA ASP A 10 -10.49 -5.81 -0.17
C ASP A 10 -11.57 -5.65 -1.25
N ARG A 11 -12.72 -5.04 -0.93
CA ARG A 11 -13.76 -4.70 -1.92
C ARG A 11 -13.30 -3.59 -2.87
N LEU A 12 -12.67 -2.53 -2.35
CA LEU A 12 -12.08 -1.45 -3.15
C LEU A 12 -10.96 -1.97 -4.05
N SER A 13 -10.07 -2.81 -3.52
CA SER A 13 -8.95 -3.39 -4.25
C SER A 13 -9.35 -4.39 -5.33
N LYS A 14 -10.57 -4.92 -5.30
CA LYS A 14 -11.15 -5.73 -6.39
C LYS A 14 -11.85 -4.88 -7.43
N ASP A 15 -12.08 -3.60 -7.14
CA ASP A 15 -12.58 -2.67 -8.14
C ASP A 15 -11.47 -2.43 -9.17
N SER A 16 -11.72 -2.85 -10.42
CA SER A 16 -10.74 -2.78 -11.51
C SER A 16 -10.23 -1.37 -11.78
N HIS A 17 -10.94 -0.36 -11.28
CA HIS A 17 -10.61 1.06 -11.42
C HIS A 17 -9.62 1.57 -10.36
N LEU A 18 -9.41 0.81 -9.28
CA LEU A 18 -8.58 1.19 -8.14
C LEU A 18 -7.28 0.38 -8.03
N ASN A 19 -7.13 -0.74 -8.74
CA ASN A 19 -6.02 -1.64 -8.46
C ASN A 19 -5.62 -2.57 -9.62
N LYS A 20 -4.44 -2.35 -10.20
CA LYS A 20 -3.72 -3.34 -11.04
C LYS A 20 -2.22 -3.44 -10.74
N ASN A 21 -1.68 -2.67 -9.81
CA ASN A 21 -0.22 -2.45 -9.71
C ASN A 21 0.52 -3.46 -8.83
N TYR A 22 -0.20 -4.30 -8.08
CA TYR A 22 0.43 -5.23 -7.13
C TYR A 22 0.28 -6.71 -7.52
N GLU A 23 -0.48 -7.00 -8.58
CA GLU A 23 -0.74 -8.37 -9.04
C GLU A 23 0.55 -9.10 -9.42
N GLU A 24 1.57 -8.40 -9.92
CA GLU A 24 2.85 -9.03 -10.26
C GLU A 24 3.54 -9.69 -9.05
N PHE A 25 3.42 -9.10 -7.86
CA PHE A 25 3.97 -9.66 -6.62
C PHE A 25 3.14 -10.83 -6.10
N ASP A 26 1.86 -10.87 -6.45
CA ASP A 26 0.97 -11.99 -6.15
C ASP A 26 1.10 -13.13 -7.17
N ASN A 27 1.32 -12.82 -8.45
CA ASN A 27 1.34 -13.75 -9.58
C ASN A 27 2.72 -14.32 -9.91
N ASN A 28 3.83 -13.68 -9.49
CA ASN A 28 5.18 -14.27 -9.51
C ASN A 28 5.26 -15.62 -8.76
N VAL A 29 4.16 -16.06 -8.15
CA VAL A 29 3.94 -17.28 -7.35
C VAL A 29 3.19 -18.40 -8.09
N SER A 30 2.58 -18.16 -9.25
CA SER A 30 1.73 -19.20 -9.90
C SER A 30 2.49 -20.46 -10.35
N ASP A 31 3.82 -20.42 -10.34
CA ASP A 31 4.66 -21.59 -10.59
C ASP A 31 5.22 -22.11 -9.25
N SER A 32 4.55 -23.08 -8.64
CA SER A 32 4.98 -23.71 -7.38
C SER A 32 6.38 -24.35 -7.48
N SER A 33 6.85 -24.61 -8.69
CA SER A 33 8.23 -25.04 -8.98
C SER A 33 9.27 -23.94 -8.74
N LYS A 34 8.85 -22.66 -8.81
CA LYS A 34 9.64 -21.45 -8.57
C LYS A 34 9.40 -20.83 -7.19
N ILE A 35 8.47 -21.35 -6.37
CA ILE A 35 8.40 -21.04 -4.93
C ILE A 35 9.65 -21.64 -4.29
N ASN A 36 10.71 -20.89 -4.48
CA ASN A 36 12.06 -21.20 -4.14
C ASN A 36 12.14 -21.37 -2.62
N LYS A 37 12.95 -22.33 -2.19
CA LYS A 37 13.44 -22.44 -0.81
C LYS A 37 14.39 -21.26 -0.47
N VAL A 38 14.07 -20.03 -0.87
CA VAL A 38 14.94 -18.85 -0.70
C VAL A 38 15.20 -18.61 0.78
N CYS A 39 14.16 -18.68 1.61
CA CYS A 39 14.35 -18.53 3.03
C CYS A 39 15.22 -19.65 3.62
N ASP A 40 15.04 -20.90 3.18
CA ASP A 40 15.94 -21.99 3.63
C ASP A 40 17.38 -21.77 3.15
N SER A 41 17.58 -21.36 1.89
CA SER A 41 18.91 -21.16 1.29
C SER A 41 19.65 -19.96 1.89
N LEU A 42 18.90 -18.95 2.35
CA LEU A 42 19.40 -17.81 3.13
C LEU A 42 19.49 -18.12 4.64
N SER A 43 19.14 -19.34 5.06
CA SER A 43 19.12 -19.77 6.46
C SER A 43 18.24 -18.86 7.35
N ILE A 44 17.10 -18.43 6.82
CA ILE A 44 16.05 -17.70 7.56
C ILE A 44 15.21 -18.75 8.28
N THR A 45 15.37 -18.84 9.60
CA THR A 45 14.72 -19.84 10.46
C THR A 45 14.00 -19.14 11.62
N ASN A 46 13.12 -19.87 12.31
CA ASN A 46 12.40 -19.41 13.50
C ASN A 46 11.52 -18.15 13.31
N THR A 47 11.04 -17.91 12.08
CA THR A 47 10.08 -16.84 11.81
C THR A 47 8.70 -17.20 12.38
N LYS A 48 7.97 -16.20 12.85
CA LYS A 48 6.54 -16.32 13.16
C LYS A 48 5.69 -16.35 11.90
N ILE A 49 6.13 -15.72 10.82
CA ILE A 49 5.46 -15.79 9.53
C ILE A 49 5.61 -17.17 8.89
N THR A 50 4.66 -17.52 8.00
CA THR A 50 4.69 -18.81 7.29
C THR A 50 5.89 -18.88 6.34
N LYS A 51 6.37 -20.11 6.11
CA LYS A 51 7.46 -20.36 5.14
C LYS A 51 7.12 -19.89 3.73
N GLU A 52 5.86 -20.04 3.32
CA GLU A 52 5.37 -19.56 2.03
C GLU A 52 5.49 -18.04 1.92
N LEU A 53 4.98 -17.30 2.92
CA LEU A 53 5.07 -15.85 2.95
C LEU A 53 6.53 -15.38 2.99
N CYS A 54 7.37 -16.05 3.79
CA CYS A 54 8.81 -15.78 3.83
C CYS A 54 9.44 -15.86 2.43
N ASN A 55 9.24 -16.99 1.75
CA ASN A 55 9.80 -17.20 0.41
C ASN A 55 9.25 -16.20 -0.61
N LYS A 56 7.97 -15.85 -0.50
CA LYS A 56 7.33 -14.87 -1.40
C LYS A 56 7.94 -13.48 -1.24
N VAL A 57 8.08 -13.00 -0.01
CA VAL A 57 8.74 -11.72 0.32
C VAL A 57 10.17 -11.73 -0.21
N ALA A 58 10.94 -12.79 0.07
CA ALA A 58 12.32 -12.89 -0.36
C ALA A 58 12.49 -12.90 -1.89
N THR A 59 11.64 -13.64 -2.59
CA THR A 59 11.68 -13.77 -4.06
C THR A 59 11.30 -12.46 -4.74
N ASN A 60 10.26 -11.78 -4.26
CA ASN A 60 9.83 -10.49 -4.80
C ASN A 60 10.91 -9.41 -4.60
N LEU A 61 11.62 -9.41 -3.47
CA LEU A 61 12.74 -8.49 -3.27
C LEU A 61 13.93 -8.79 -4.21
N GLN A 62 14.24 -10.08 -4.42
CA GLN A 62 15.26 -10.47 -5.41
C GLN A 62 14.88 -10.02 -6.82
N TYR A 63 13.60 -10.14 -7.18
CA TYR A 63 13.09 -9.64 -8.45
C TYR A 63 13.34 -8.13 -8.60
N VAL A 64 12.99 -7.33 -7.58
CA VAL A 64 13.27 -5.88 -7.57
C VAL A 64 14.76 -5.60 -7.78
N TYR A 65 15.65 -6.31 -7.09
CA TYR A 65 17.10 -6.10 -7.20
C TYR A 65 17.69 -6.53 -8.54
N ASN A 66 17.02 -7.39 -9.30
CA ASN A 66 17.46 -7.81 -10.63
C ASN A 66 17.05 -6.84 -11.75
N ILE A 67 16.22 -5.83 -11.45
CA ILE A 67 15.86 -4.78 -12.41
C ILE A 67 17.09 -3.88 -12.65
N LYS A 68 17.51 -3.77 -13.91
CA LYS A 68 18.70 -3.00 -14.30
C LYS A 68 18.44 -1.52 -14.49
N GLU A 69 17.25 -1.17 -14.95
CA GLU A 69 16.88 0.22 -15.22
C GLU A 69 16.46 0.89 -13.91
N GLU A 70 17.18 1.94 -13.50
CA GLU A 70 17.08 2.52 -12.16
C GLU A 70 15.71 3.15 -11.89
N GLY A 71 15.10 3.81 -12.90
CA GLY A 71 13.76 4.41 -12.76
C GLY A 71 12.69 3.36 -12.49
N LYS A 72 12.62 2.32 -13.33
CA LYS A 72 11.76 1.15 -13.12
C LYS A 72 12.06 0.43 -11.81
N LYS A 73 13.32 0.32 -11.42
CA LYS A 73 13.69 -0.31 -10.15
C LYS A 73 13.16 0.50 -8.95
N LYS A 74 13.30 1.83 -8.96
CA LYS A 74 12.76 2.73 -7.93
C LYS A 74 11.24 2.57 -7.82
N SER A 75 10.52 2.64 -8.94
CA SER A 75 9.06 2.51 -8.94
C SER A 75 8.59 1.11 -8.51
N THR A 76 9.24 0.05 -9.01
CA THR A 76 8.90 -1.33 -8.61
C THR A 76 9.22 -1.58 -7.14
N CYS A 77 10.31 -1.02 -6.62
CA CYS A 77 10.63 -1.09 -5.20
C CYS A 77 9.54 -0.44 -4.35
N LEU A 78 9.06 0.76 -4.73
CA LEU A 78 7.98 1.44 -4.03
C LEU A 78 6.70 0.57 -3.96
N LEU A 79 6.29 -0.01 -5.10
CA LEU A 79 5.15 -0.92 -5.15
C LEU A 79 5.38 -2.17 -4.27
N TYR A 80 6.60 -2.72 -4.27
CA TYR A 80 6.97 -3.84 -3.40
C TYR A 80 6.89 -3.48 -1.91
N LYS A 81 7.33 -2.28 -1.49
CA LYS A 81 7.21 -1.82 -0.09
C LYS A 81 5.74 -1.81 0.33
N TYR A 82 4.87 -1.21 -0.48
CA TYR A 82 3.43 -1.15 -0.22
C TYR A 82 2.76 -2.52 -0.20
N TRP A 83 3.11 -3.40 -1.14
CA TRP A 83 2.66 -4.79 -1.11
C TRP A 83 3.11 -5.49 0.17
N THR A 84 4.33 -5.25 0.64
CA THR A 84 4.87 -5.83 1.87
C THR A 84 4.11 -5.38 3.12
N TYR A 85 3.77 -4.09 3.23
CA TYR A 85 2.94 -3.58 4.33
C TYR A 85 1.54 -4.24 4.34
N ASP A 86 0.95 -4.42 3.17
CA ASP A 86 -0.32 -5.14 3.03
C ASP A 86 -0.20 -6.61 3.49
N GLN A 87 0.89 -7.30 3.16
CA GLN A 87 1.13 -8.67 3.66
C GLN A 87 1.32 -8.73 5.18
N MET A 88 2.06 -7.78 5.77
CA MET A 88 2.22 -7.70 7.22
C MET A 88 0.85 -7.53 7.90
N TRP A 89 0.03 -6.60 7.40
CA TRP A 89 -1.31 -6.37 7.93
C TRP A 89 -2.21 -7.60 7.81
N LYS A 90 -2.21 -8.26 6.65
CA LYS A 90 -2.95 -9.52 6.43
C LYS A 90 -2.53 -10.58 7.42
N PHE A 91 -1.22 -10.73 7.65
CA PHE A 91 -0.69 -11.72 8.57
C PHE A 91 -1.09 -11.46 10.02
N LEU A 92 -1.08 -10.19 10.45
CA LEU A 92 -1.51 -9.80 11.81
C LEU A 92 -3.00 -10.08 12.05
N GLY A 93 -3.84 -9.90 11.03
CA GLY A 93 -5.28 -10.05 11.16
C GLY A 93 -5.85 -9.21 12.30
N ASN A 94 -6.56 -9.86 13.22
CA ASN A 94 -7.13 -9.19 14.40
C ASN A 94 -6.15 -9.13 15.59
N ASN A 95 -5.02 -9.82 15.54
CA ASN A 95 -4.05 -9.83 16.62
C ASN A 95 -3.14 -8.60 16.51
N LYS A 96 -3.50 -7.54 17.24
CA LYS A 96 -2.74 -6.29 17.33
C LYS A 96 -1.90 -6.20 18.61
N ASP A 97 -1.63 -7.34 19.27
CA ASP A 97 -0.74 -7.37 20.42
C ASP A 97 0.63 -6.77 20.06
N PRO A 98 1.18 -5.82 20.84
CA PRO A 98 2.43 -5.15 20.51
C PRO A 98 3.62 -6.09 20.30
N ASN A 99 3.72 -7.18 21.07
CA ASN A 99 4.82 -8.14 20.91
C ASN A 99 4.64 -8.97 19.64
N HIS A 100 3.41 -9.37 19.33
CA HIS A 100 3.10 -10.04 18.07
C HIS A 100 3.42 -9.14 16.87
N VAL A 101 2.95 -7.89 16.87
CA VAL A 101 3.22 -6.92 15.81
C VAL A 101 4.72 -6.71 15.60
N LYS A 102 5.46 -6.47 16.69
CA LYS A 102 6.90 -6.31 16.63
C LYS A 102 7.60 -7.55 16.07
N SER A 103 7.14 -8.75 16.44
CA SER A 103 7.72 -10.00 15.93
C SER A 103 7.52 -10.16 14.42
N VAL A 104 6.33 -9.81 13.91
CA VAL A 104 6.03 -9.87 12.48
C VAL A 104 6.87 -8.87 11.71
N ILE A 105 6.92 -7.60 12.14
CA ILE A 105 7.78 -6.58 11.50
C ILE A 105 9.25 -7.03 11.48
N THR A 106 9.73 -7.61 12.59
CA THR A 106 11.09 -8.13 12.70
C THR A 106 11.39 -9.25 11.70
N ASP A 107 10.45 -10.18 11.47
CA ASP A 107 10.62 -11.24 10.48
C ASP A 107 10.82 -10.68 9.06
N PHE A 108 9.99 -9.73 8.66
CA PHE A 108 10.10 -9.09 7.35
C PHE A 108 11.40 -8.27 7.20
N LEU A 109 11.83 -7.58 8.25
CA LEU A 109 13.11 -6.88 8.29
C LEU A 109 14.29 -7.85 8.13
N ASN A 110 14.24 -9.00 8.82
CA ASN A 110 15.26 -10.04 8.72
C ASN A 110 15.35 -10.65 7.31
N ILE A 111 14.20 -10.88 6.67
CA ILE A 111 14.14 -11.39 5.30
C ILE A 111 14.80 -10.40 4.35
N ARG A 112 14.39 -9.12 4.42
CA ARG A 112 14.98 -8.06 3.61
C ARG A 112 16.49 -8.01 3.80
N GLU A 113 16.96 -7.95 5.04
CA GLU A 113 18.38 -7.88 5.38
C GLU A 113 19.19 -9.04 4.78
N LYS A 114 18.67 -10.26 4.84
CA LYS A 114 19.32 -11.45 4.30
C LYS A 114 19.39 -11.42 2.78
N VAL A 115 18.33 -10.99 2.10
CA VAL A 115 18.32 -10.81 0.64
C VAL A 115 19.26 -9.69 0.23
N SER A 116 19.21 -8.54 0.90
CA SER A 116 20.11 -7.40 0.63
C SER A 116 21.58 -7.79 0.73
N LYS A 117 21.96 -8.50 1.80
CA LYS A 117 23.31 -9.03 1.99
C LYS A 117 23.74 -9.96 0.85
N LYS A 118 22.86 -10.89 0.44
CA LYS A 118 23.16 -11.84 -0.64
C LYS A 118 23.35 -11.14 -1.99
N ASN A 119 22.59 -10.09 -2.24
CA ASN A 119 22.61 -9.34 -3.50
C ASN A 119 23.57 -8.15 -3.49
N ASN A 120 24.24 -7.87 -2.36
CA ASN A 120 25.01 -6.64 -2.13
C ASN A 120 24.24 -5.38 -2.53
N ASN A 121 22.95 -5.32 -2.19
CA ASN A 121 22.03 -4.27 -2.63
C ASN A 121 21.08 -3.88 -1.49
N TYR A 122 21.12 -2.59 -1.12
CA TYR A 122 20.32 -2.04 -0.03
C TYR A 122 19.38 -0.92 -0.51
N SER A 123 19.13 -0.79 -1.81
CA SER A 123 18.32 0.30 -2.37
C SER A 123 16.83 0.25 -2.01
N CYS A 124 16.30 -0.94 -1.67
CA CYS A 124 14.88 -1.12 -1.35
C CYS A 124 14.67 -1.40 0.15
N GLN A 125 14.64 -0.33 0.95
CA GLN A 125 14.47 -0.40 2.41
C GLN A 125 13.04 -0.14 2.86
N TYR A 126 12.70 -0.68 4.03
CA TYR A 126 11.52 -0.27 4.79
C TYR A 126 11.95 0.64 5.92
N TYR A 127 11.13 1.64 6.23
CA TYR A 127 11.36 2.55 7.35
C TYR A 127 10.34 2.26 8.43
N PHE A 128 10.82 1.77 9.58
CA PHE A 128 10.05 1.57 10.79
C PHE A 128 10.80 2.26 11.93
N HIS A 129 10.21 3.31 12.50
CA HIS A 129 10.86 4.09 13.55
C HIS A 129 10.87 3.35 14.90
N ARG A 130 9.79 2.61 15.18
CA ARG A 130 9.49 1.97 16.46
C ARG A 130 9.21 0.47 16.33
N ASN A 131 9.10 -0.05 15.12
CA ASN A 131 8.73 -1.44 14.81
C ASN A 131 7.40 -1.82 15.48
N ASN A 132 6.40 -0.95 15.36
CA ASN A 132 5.09 -1.13 15.99
C ASN A 132 3.93 -1.01 14.99
N PHE A 133 2.71 -1.14 15.49
CA PHE A 133 1.51 -1.09 14.66
C PHE A 133 1.29 0.28 14.01
N GLN A 134 1.71 1.36 14.67
CA GLN A 134 1.54 2.71 14.15
C GLN A 134 2.42 2.94 12.92
N ASP A 135 3.68 2.49 12.95
CA ASP A 135 4.57 2.57 11.78
C ASP A 135 3.99 1.79 10.58
N LEU A 136 3.43 0.60 10.83
CA LEU A 136 2.78 -0.20 9.79
C LEU A 136 1.54 0.51 9.23
N LYS A 137 0.73 1.11 10.11
CA LYS A 137 -0.46 1.88 9.72
C LYS A 137 -0.08 3.07 8.84
N GLU A 138 0.95 3.82 9.22
CA GLU A 138 1.46 4.94 8.43
C GLU A 138 1.92 4.49 7.03
N GLY A 139 2.61 3.35 6.93
CA GLY A 139 3.00 2.77 5.64
C GLY A 139 1.81 2.43 4.74
N LEU A 140 0.69 2.00 5.32
CA LEU A 140 -0.56 1.75 4.59
C LEU A 140 -1.28 3.04 4.22
N GLU A 141 -1.24 4.07 5.06
CA GLU A 141 -1.81 5.39 4.77
C GLU A 141 -1.09 6.03 3.58
N LYS A 142 0.24 6.00 3.58
CA LYS A 142 1.08 6.42 2.44
C LYS A 142 0.73 5.63 1.17
N LYS A 143 0.55 4.31 1.28
CA LYS A 143 0.07 3.47 0.16
C LYS A 143 -1.27 3.97 -0.38
N PHE A 144 -2.23 4.30 0.49
CA PHE A 144 -3.57 4.73 0.06
C PHE A 144 -3.54 6.08 -0.64
N LEU A 145 -2.71 7.00 -0.18
CA LEU A 145 -2.49 8.27 -0.88
C LEU A 145 -1.83 8.05 -2.24
N HIS A 146 -0.77 7.24 -2.30
CA HIS A 146 -0.13 6.87 -3.55
C HIS A 146 -1.13 6.31 -4.57
N ASP A 147 -1.89 5.29 -4.15
CA ASP A 147 -2.89 4.64 -5.00
C ASP A 147 -3.99 5.63 -5.41
N TYR A 148 -4.40 6.54 -4.52
CA TYR A 148 -5.39 7.57 -4.82
C TYR A 148 -4.91 8.49 -5.93
N PHE A 149 -3.72 9.08 -5.79
CA PHE A 149 -3.17 10.00 -6.79
C PHE A 149 -3.03 9.30 -8.15
N LYS A 150 -2.50 8.06 -8.17
CA LYS A 150 -2.35 7.28 -9.41
C LYS A 150 -3.66 6.90 -10.08
N ASN A 151 -4.74 6.73 -9.31
CA ASN A 151 -6.04 6.32 -9.82
C ASN A 151 -7.08 7.44 -9.87
N PHE A 152 -6.72 8.69 -9.55
CA PHE A 152 -7.68 9.78 -9.39
C PHE A 152 -8.62 9.94 -10.58
N GLU A 153 -8.09 9.94 -11.80
CA GLU A 153 -8.90 10.05 -13.02
C GLU A 153 -9.85 8.88 -13.24
N SER A 154 -9.36 7.67 -12.94
CA SER A 154 -10.17 6.46 -12.96
C SER A 154 -11.29 6.53 -11.93
N ILE A 155 -10.99 6.96 -10.71
CA ILE A 155 -11.99 7.18 -9.65
C ILE A 155 -13.02 8.21 -10.11
N ARG A 156 -12.55 9.38 -10.56
CA ARG A 156 -13.39 10.50 -11.02
C ARG A 156 -14.41 10.07 -12.07
N THR A 157 -13.99 9.24 -13.02
CA THR A 157 -14.85 8.76 -14.11
C THR A 157 -15.87 7.70 -13.64
N ASN A 158 -15.52 6.90 -12.62
CA ASN A 158 -16.34 5.75 -12.17
C ASN A 158 -17.18 6.02 -10.92
N ILE A 159 -17.04 7.22 -10.35
CA ILE A 159 -17.70 7.65 -9.11
C ILE A 159 -19.23 7.74 -9.21
N HIS A 160 -19.78 7.61 -10.41
CA HIS A 160 -21.21 7.72 -10.73
C HIS A 160 -22.00 6.42 -10.48
N SER A 161 -21.34 5.35 -10.05
CA SER A 161 -21.98 4.06 -9.78
C SER A 161 -22.78 4.09 -8.47
N ARG A 162 -24.13 3.99 -8.57
CA ARG A 162 -25.05 3.99 -7.41
C ARG A 162 -24.76 2.86 -6.42
N ASP A 163 -24.55 1.65 -6.90
CA ASP A 163 -24.30 0.46 -6.07
C ASP A 163 -23.02 0.55 -5.24
N LYS A 164 -22.12 1.47 -5.62
CA LYS A 164 -20.83 1.71 -4.97
C LYS A 164 -20.80 3.02 -4.20
N TYR A 165 -21.90 3.78 -4.12
CA TYR A 165 -21.93 5.11 -3.50
C TYR A 165 -21.37 5.10 -2.08
N ASP A 166 -21.89 4.23 -1.20
CA ASP A 166 -21.45 4.20 0.20
C ASP A 166 -19.98 3.84 0.35
N LEU A 167 -19.51 2.91 -0.50
CA LEU A 167 -18.12 2.47 -0.53
C LEU A 167 -17.19 3.60 -0.99
N TYR A 168 -17.52 4.29 -2.08
CA TYR A 168 -16.76 5.44 -2.57
C TYR A 168 -16.81 6.63 -1.61
N ASN A 169 -17.99 6.92 -1.04
CA ASN A 169 -18.14 7.99 -0.07
C ASN A 169 -17.26 7.74 1.16
N LYS A 170 -17.24 6.51 1.69
CA LYS A 170 -16.37 6.14 2.81
C LYS A 170 -14.88 6.20 2.42
N TYR A 171 -14.52 5.64 1.27
CA TYR A 171 -13.15 5.66 0.75
C TYR A 171 -12.62 7.08 0.57
N ILE A 172 -13.36 7.94 -0.14
CA ILE A 172 -12.90 9.30 -0.45
C ILE A 172 -12.90 10.17 0.82
N THR A 173 -13.84 9.97 1.75
CA THR A 173 -13.80 10.64 3.06
C THR A 173 -12.54 10.25 3.84
N TYR A 174 -12.18 8.98 3.82
CA TYR A 174 -10.95 8.51 4.45
C TYR A 174 -9.69 9.07 3.75
N ILE A 175 -9.63 9.03 2.42
CA ILE A 175 -8.54 9.65 1.65
C ILE A 175 -8.44 11.15 1.95
N LYS A 176 -9.57 11.85 2.06
CA LYS A 176 -9.58 13.28 2.43
C LYS A 176 -8.87 13.51 3.76
N SER A 177 -9.14 12.68 4.77
CA SER A 177 -8.44 12.76 6.06
C SER A 177 -6.93 12.66 5.88
N LEU A 178 -6.47 11.66 5.12
CA LEU A 178 -5.05 11.43 4.89
C LEU A 178 -4.44 12.55 4.06
N TYR A 179 -5.17 13.04 3.06
CA TYR A 179 -4.73 14.11 2.19
C TYR A 179 -4.48 15.37 3.02
N ASP A 180 -5.43 15.75 3.88
CA ASP A 180 -5.31 16.92 4.74
C ASP A 180 -4.18 16.74 5.78
N GLU A 181 -4.10 15.58 6.44
CA GLU A 181 -3.08 15.27 7.46
C GLU A 181 -1.67 15.29 6.86
N HIS A 182 -1.47 14.66 5.71
CA HIS A 182 -0.14 14.61 5.08
C HIS A 182 0.25 15.90 4.35
N ALA A 183 -0.72 16.74 3.94
CA ALA A 183 -0.43 18.04 3.36
C ALA A 183 0.40 18.92 4.32
N GLU A 184 0.18 18.81 5.63
CA GLU A 184 0.93 19.55 6.66
C GLU A 184 2.42 19.20 6.70
N TYR A 185 2.81 18.01 6.23
CA TYR A 185 4.19 17.53 6.19
C TYR A 185 4.84 17.63 4.80
N CYS A 186 4.09 18.07 3.79
CA CYS A 186 4.52 18.15 2.41
C CYS A 186 4.30 19.56 1.83
N THR A 187 4.45 20.61 2.67
CA THR A 187 4.03 21.98 2.34
C THR A 187 4.99 22.73 1.43
N ASP A 188 6.29 22.56 1.64
CA ASP A 188 7.35 23.17 0.84
C ASP A 188 8.36 22.14 0.32
N PHE A 189 9.31 22.59 -0.51
CA PHE A 189 10.27 21.68 -1.14
C PHE A 189 11.18 20.96 -0.14
N LEU A 190 11.54 21.61 0.97
CA LEU A 190 12.41 20.99 1.97
C LEU A 190 11.64 19.90 2.73
N ASP A 191 10.46 20.24 3.24
CA ASP A 191 9.55 19.29 3.89
C ASP A 191 9.24 18.09 2.98
N TYR A 192 9.00 18.35 1.70
CA TYR A 192 8.68 17.34 0.71
C TYR A 192 9.81 16.30 0.54
N ILE A 193 11.06 16.75 0.54
CA ILE A 193 12.24 15.89 0.43
C ILE A 193 12.50 15.16 1.77
N GLU A 194 12.47 15.88 2.89
CA GLU A 194 12.80 15.32 4.21
C GLU A 194 11.79 14.27 4.69
N ASN A 195 10.51 14.47 4.38
CA ASN A 195 9.43 13.56 4.76
C ASN A 195 9.15 12.48 3.70
N TYR A 196 10.00 12.38 2.66
CA TYR A 196 9.85 11.43 1.55
C TYR A 196 8.47 11.48 0.89
N CYS A 197 7.93 12.70 0.74
CA CYS A 197 6.61 12.91 0.15
C CYS A 197 6.55 12.43 -1.31
N ASP A 198 7.69 12.42 -2.02
CA ASP A 198 7.79 11.91 -3.39
C ASP A 198 7.36 10.44 -3.56
N GLU A 199 7.32 9.67 -2.48
CA GLU A 199 6.82 8.29 -2.51
C GLU A 199 5.28 8.20 -2.53
N TYR A 200 4.57 9.17 -1.95
CA TYR A 200 3.13 8.98 -1.64
C TYR A 200 2.22 10.20 -1.84
N TYR A 201 2.77 11.40 -1.98
CA TYR A 201 2.01 12.65 -2.06
C TYR A 201 2.45 13.45 -3.28
N GLU A 202 1.52 13.78 -4.18
CA GLU A 202 1.86 14.53 -5.39
C GLU A 202 2.16 16.01 -5.05
N GLN A 203 3.22 16.57 -5.63
CA GLN A 203 3.61 17.96 -5.40
C GLN A 203 2.49 18.94 -5.81
N ASP A 204 1.84 18.69 -6.95
CA ASP A 204 0.67 19.44 -7.44
C ASP A 204 -0.65 18.83 -6.94
N SER A 205 -0.68 18.45 -5.65
CA SER A 205 -1.81 17.74 -5.02
C SER A 205 -3.19 18.42 -5.19
N LYS A 206 -3.24 19.74 -5.40
CA LYS A 206 -4.48 20.50 -5.58
C LYS A 206 -5.32 20.03 -6.76
N ASP A 207 -4.70 19.54 -7.83
CA ASP A 207 -5.40 18.99 -8.99
C ASP A 207 -6.14 17.68 -8.68
N TYR A 208 -5.82 17.11 -7.52
CA TYR A 208 -6.32 15.85 -7.00
C TYR A 208 -7.13 16.03 -5.72
N ASP A 209 -7.70 17.22 -5.46
CA ASP A 209 -8.46 17.49 -4.22
C ASP A 209 -9.65 16.51 -4.04
N PRO A 210 -9.67 15.69 -2.96
CA PRO A 210 -10.77 14.78 -2.67
C PRO A 210 -12.14 15.46 -2.55
N ASN A 211 -12.21 16.74 -2.21
CA ASN A 211 -13.46 17.50 -2.15
C ASN A 211 -14.15 17.60 -3.52
N VAL A 212 -13.39 17.62 -4.61
CA VAL A 212 -13.94 17.61 -5.98
C VAL A 212 -14.74 16.32 -6.19
N LEU A 213 -14.20 15.18 -5.74
CA LEU A 213 -14.85 13.88 -5.83
C LEU A 213 -16.04 13.75 -4.87
N LEU A 214 -15.91 14.23 -3.62
CA LEU A 214 -17.03 14.23 -2.65
C LEU A 214 -18.20 15.10 -3.12
N THR A 215 -17.91 16.26 -3.72
CA THR A 215 -18.93 17.14 -4.30
C THR A 215 -19.62 16.46 -5.47
N THR A 216 -18.86 15.77 -6.31
CA THR A 216 -19.38 14.99 -7.43
C THR A 216 -20.30 13.89 -6.92
N LEU A 217 -19.88 13.07 -5.95
CA LEU A 217 -20.71 12.03 -5.32
C LEU A 217 -22.05 12.56 -4.80
N LYS A 218 -22.04 13.66 -4.04
CA LYS A 218 -23.25 14.22 -3.43
C LYS A 218 -24.32 14.59 -4.47
N LYS A 219 -23.92 15.03 -5.67
CA LYS A 219 -24.87 15.32 -6.77
C LYS A 219 -25.63 14.07 -7.22
N TYR A 220 -24.97 12.91 -7.25
CA TYR A 220 -25.61 11.64 -7.63
C TYR A 220 -26.51 11.06 -6.54
N LYS A 221 -26.29 11.40 -5.27
CA LYS A 221 -27.24 11.08 -4.19
C LYS A 221 -28.56 11.84 -4.39
N GLY A 222 -28.49 13.13 -4.72
CA GLY A 222 -29.68 14.00 -4.91
C GLY A 222 -30.52 13.68 -6.14
N GLN A 223 -29.93 13.15 -7.22
CA GLN A 223 -30.65 12.76 -8.45
C GLN A 223 -31.51 11.49 -8.30
N THR A 224 -31.58 10.88 -7.11
CA THR A 224 -32.36 9.66 -6.86
C THR A 224 -33.61 9.86 -6.03
N SER A 225 -33.72 10.99 -5.32
CA SER A 225 -34.94 11.36 -4.61
C SER A 225 -36.01 11.97 -5.52
N ASP A 226 -35.62 12.49 -6.70
CA ASP A 226 -36.54 13.19 -7.62
C ASP A 226 -37.09 12.30 -8.76
N ILE A 227 -36.79 11.00 -8.77
CA ILE A 227 -37.29 10.03 -9.78
C ILE A 227 -38.33 9.07 -9.16
N SER A 228 -38.70 9.28 -7.89
CA SER A 228 -39.63 8.43 -7.15
C SER A 228 -40.96 9.11 -6.77
N ASP A 229 -41.32 10.22 -7.42
CA ASP A 229 -42.64 10.86 -7.31
C ASP A 229 -43.44 10.76 -8.63
#